data_AF-A0A1M6R060-F1
#
_entry.id   AF-A0A1M6R060-F1
#
_cell.length_a   1.000
_cell.length_b   1.000
_cell.length_c   1.000
_cell.angle_alpha   90.00
_cell.angle_beta   90.00
_cell.angle_gamma   90.00
#
_symmetry.space_group_name_H-M   'P 1'
#
loop_
_entity.id
_entity.type
_entity.pdbx_description
1 polymer ?
#
loop_
_entity_poly.entity_id
_entity_poly.type
_entity_poly.pdbx_seq_one_letter_code
_entity_poly.pdbx_strand_id
1 'polypeptide(L)'
;MFDFAKWPLATAMLIGTLAAAPSAMARDGDHGDRDGRIGHVFVIVLENEGFDVTFGPNSPAPFLSKTLPSQGVMLNNYFGTGHVSLDNYIAMISGQAATPQTRNDCGVYQDFALTGITLDGQAIGTGCVYPAVIRTLPDQLKAAGKTWRGYMEDMGNDPAREQATCGQPLALGKVALNQGDDTQAAEAADQYAARHNPFVYFHSLIDSGACANNVVNFNRLAQDLAYESTTPNFAFITPNLCHDGHDAKCKNGETGGLAGADAFLQKTVPMILNSPAYKEDGLLIINFDEASLDAAPGGKGNFVISAAGETCCGQQPGPNIGPFPQTTTPFPNVIFSFQSFGGDRTGAVLLSPFLKPGIVSNVPYNHYSMLKTVEDIFRLDHLGYAGQPGLQGFFGCANSDIPTRADDQFGRCERD
;
A
#
# COMPACT_ATOMS: atom_id res chain seq x y z
N MET A 1 76.17 39.21 13.67
CA MET A 1 77.03 38.28 14.41
C MET A 1 76.97 36.97 13.64
N PHE A 2 78.05 36.62 12.95
CA PHE A 2 78.22 35.36 12.22
C PHE A 2 78.26 34.19 13.22
N ASP A 3 77.74 33.00 12.90
CA ASP A 3 78.58 31.87 12.45
C ASP A 3 77.80 30.60 12.06
N PHE A 4 78.44 29.83 11.18
CA PHE A 4 78.06 28.55 10.58
C PHE A 4 78.49 27.33 11.42
N ALA A 5 77.73 26.21 11.37
CA ALA A 5 78.24 24.81 11.48
C ALA A 5 77.09 23.82 11.11
N LYS A 6 77.06 23.16 9.95
CA LYS A 6 77.68 21.85 9.54
C LYS A 6 77.10 20.56 10.18
N TRP A 7 76.25 19.85 9.39
CA TRP A 7 76.17 18.40 9.01
C TRP A 7 76.28 17.25 10.06
N PRO A 8 75.88 15.97 9.79
CA PRO A 8 75.51 15.31 8.50
C PRO A 8 74.26 14.35 8.53
N LEU A 9 74.00 13.73 7.37
CA LEU A 9 73.11 12.59 7.11
C LEU A 9 73.41 11.36 7.98
N ALA A 10 72.35 10.65 8.39
CA ALA A 10 72.41 9.23 8.74
C ALA A 10 71.19 8.49 8.20
N THR A 11 71.44 7.63 7.22
CA THR A 11 70.53 6.60 6.70
C THR A 11 70.34 5.52 7.75
N ALA A 12 69.10 5.23 8.15
CA ALA A 12 68.78 4.07 8.97
C ALA A 12 67.73 3.21 8.27
N MET A 13 68.15 2.02 7.85
CA MET A 13 67.29 0.90 7.48
C MET A 13 66.33 0.59 8.63
N LEU A 14 65.03 0.55 8.35
CA LEU A 14 64.09 -0.26 9.13
C LEU A 14 63.69 -1.48 8.31
N ILE A 15 64.14 -2.64 8.79
CA ILE A 15 63.67 -3.96 8.42
C ILE A 15 62.24 -4.07 8.96
N GLY A 16 61.25 -3.90 8.10
CA GLY A 16 59.85 -4.19 8.39
C GLY A 16 59.60 -5.67 8.18
N THR A 17 59.51 -6.42 9.27
CA THR A 17 59.04 -7.81 9.32
C THR A 17 57.68 -7.95 8.62
N LEU A 18 57.59 -8.82 7.60
CA LEU A 18 56.32 -9.32 7.09
C LEU A 18 55.64 -10.14 8.21
N ALA A 19 54.76 -9.48 8.97
CA ALA A 19 53.73 -10.19 9.70
C ALA A 19 52.63 -10.53 8.68
N ALA A 20 52.51 -11.82 8.34
CA ALA A 20 51.36 -12.34 7.63
C ALA A 20 50.11 -11.97 8.45
N ALA A 21 49.31 -11.03 7.95
CA ALA A 21 47.99 -10.80 8.47
C ALA A 21 47.23 -12.14 8.35
N PRO A 22 46.64 -12.66 9.44
CA PRO A 22 45.75 -13.79 9.29
C PRO A 22 44.63 -13.34 8.35
N SER A 23 44.47 -14.04 7.24
CA SER A 23 43.26 -13.94 6.43
C SER A 23 42.09 -14.12 7.39
N ALA A 24 41.42 -13.02 7.72
CA ALA A 24 40.08 -13.08 8.25
C ALA A 24 39.28 -13.73 7.12
N MET A 25 39.13 -15.05 7.18
CA MET A 25 38.02 -15.72 6.53
C MET A 25 36.81 -14.90 6.94
N ALA A 26 36.18 -14.27 5.95
CA ALA A 26 34.83 -13.78 6.11
C ALA A 26 34.07 -14.94 6.75
N ARG A 27 33.69 -14.77 8.02
CA ARG A 27 32.64 -15.61 8.57
C ARG A 27 31.50 -15.41 7.60
N ASP A 28 31.09 -16.50 6.95
CA ASP A 28 29.80 -16.61 6.28
C ASP A 28 28.82 -15.86 7.16
N GLY A 29 28.38 -14.71 6.64
CA GLY A 29 27.30 -13.96 7.25
C GLY A 29 26.15 -14.93 7.34
N ASP A 30 25.60 -15.03 8.54
CA ASP A 30 24.45 -15.82 8.89
C ASP A 30 23.34 -15.63 7.85
N HIS A 31 23.28 -16.56 6.92
CA HIS A 31 22.24 -16.66 5.90
C HIS A 31 21.05 -17.45 6.48
N GLY A 32 20.60 -16.97 7.64
CA GLY A 32 19.76 -17.69 8.59
C GLY A 32 18.26 -17.75 8.25
N ASP A 33 17.80 -17.26 7.09
CA ASP A 33 16.39 -17.38 6.68
C ASP A 33 16.23 -17.62 5.16
N ARG A 34 17.17 -18.36 4.54
CA ARG A 34 17.21 -18.68 3.10
C ARG A 34 16.41 -19.91 2.69
N ASP A 35 15.16 -20.04 3.10
CA ASP A 35 14.38 -21.26 2.84
C ASP A 35 13.37 -21.13 1.69
N GLY A 36 13.63 -20.23 0.74
CA GLY A 36 12.79 -20.07 -0.47
C GLY A 36 11.46 -19.37 -0.18
N ARG A 37 11.42 -18.54 0.86
CA ARG A 37 10.27 -17.78 1.32
C ARG A 37 10.27 -16.36 0.80
N ILE A 38 9.09 -15.77 0.66
CA ILE A 38 8.90 -14.33 0.44
C ILE A 38 9.25 -13.60 1.74
N GLY A 39 10.25 -12.71 1.68
CA GLY A 39 10.69 -11.88 2.80
C GLY A 39 10.38 -10.39 2.59
N HIS A 40 10.06 -9.99 1.36
CA HIS A 40 9.74 -8.61 0.98
C HIS A 40 8.45 -8.53 0.17
N VAL A 41 7.47 -7.77 0.65
CA VAL A 41 6.20 -7.51 -0.03
C VAL A 41 6.09 -6.03 -0.38
N PHE A 42 5.84 -5.75 -1.65
CA PHE A 42 5.58 -4.42 -2.18
C PHE A 42 4.12 -4.36 -2.64
N VAL A 43 3.40 -3.33 -2.25
CA VAL A 43 2.03 -3.06 -2.68
C VAL A 43 2.01 -1.70 -3.35
N ILE A 44 1.58 -1.66 -4.62
CA ILE A 44 1.24 -0.41 -5.31
C ILE A 44 -0.27 -0.37 -5.45
N VAL A 45 -0.90 0.66 -4.90
CA VAL A 45 -2.34 0.88 -5.01
C VAL A 45 -2.59 1.99 -6.03
N LEU A 46 -3.39 1.67 -7.03
CA LEU A 46 -3.93 2.59 -8.03
C LEU A 46 -5.40 2.93 -7.68
N GLU A 47 -6.00 3.89 -8.39
CA GLU A 47 -7.31 4.42 -8.00
C GLU A 47 -8.40 4.23 -9.06
N ASN A 48 -9.60 3.87 -8.59
CA ASN A 48 -10.91 4.06 -9.23
C ASN A 48 -11.03 3.59 -10.69
N GLU A 49 -10.49 2.41 -11.02
CA GLU A 49 -10.56 1.87 -12.38
C GLU A 49 -11.06 0.43 -12.41
N GLY A 50 -12.19 0.24 -13.10
CA GLY A 50 -12.82 -1.06 -13.24
C GLY A 50 -12.04 -2.01 -14.16
N PHE A 51 -12.18 -3.31 -13.91
CA PHE A 51 -11.44 -4.36 -14.63
C PHE A 51 -11.55 -4.23 -16.15
N ASP A 52 -12.74 -3.99 -16.68
CA ASP A 52 -12.98 -4.00 -18.13
C ASP A 52 -12.32 -2.81 -18.84
N VAL A 53 -12.15 -1.68 -18.16
CA VAL A 53 -11.43 -0.51 -18.69
C VAL A 53 -9.92 -0.74 -18.56
N THR A 54 -9.46 -1.22 -17.40
CA THR A 54 -8.04 -1.41 -17.11
C THR A 54 -7.42 -2.57 -17.87
N PHE A 55 -8.05 -3.74 -17.91
CA PHE A 55 -7.50 -4.97 -18.48
C PHE A 55 -8.20 -5.41 -19.77
N GLY A 56 -9.18 -4.63 -20.24
CA GLY A 56 -9.84 -4.86 -21.51
C GLY A 56 -8.95 -4.61 -22.74
N PRO A 57 -9.42 -5.00 -23.93
CA PRO A 57 -8.64 -4.92 -25.17
C PRO A 57 -8.21 -3.49 -25.54
N ASN A 58 -8.98 -2.49 -25.10
CA ASN A 58 -8.80 -1.07 -25.40
C ASN A 58 -8.12 -0.29 -24.27
N SER A 59 -7.53 -0.97 -23.28
CA SER A 59 -6.87 -0.31 -22.16
C SER A 59 -5.84 0.73 -22.63
N PRO A 60 -5.87 1.96 -22.10
CA PRO A 60 -4.86 2.98 -22.35
C PRO A 60 -3.54 2.70 -21.60
N ALA A 61 -3.50 1.67 -20.75
CA ALA A 61 -2.36 1.26 -19.93
C ALA A 61 -1.79 -0.09 -20.40
N PRO A 62 -1.09 -0.17 -21.54
CA PRO A 62 -0.62 -1.44 -22.09
C PRO A 62 0.45 -2.13 -21.25
N PHE A 63 1.28 -1.38 -20.51
CA PHE A 63 2.26 -1.98 -19.62
C PHE A 63 1.56 -2.71 -18.47
N LEU A 64 0.63 -2.02 -17.79
CA LEU A 64 -0.19 -2.62 -16.73
C LEU A 64 -1.10 -3.75 -17.25
N SER A 65 -1.79 -3.55 -18.38
CA SER A 65 -2.84 -4.47 -18.84
C SER A 65 -2.35 -5.69 -19.59
N LYS A 66 -1.13 -5.64 -20.16
CA LYS A 66 -0.59 -6.71 -21.02
C LYS A 66 0.78 -7.14 -20.56
N THR A 67 1.70 -6.20 -20.37
CA THR A 67 3.10 -6.53 -20.04
C THR A 67 3.19 -7.18 -18.67
N LEU A 68 2.66 -6.57 -17.61
CA LEU A 68 2.76 -7.10 -16.26
C LEU A 68 2.04 -8.45 -16.09
N PRO A 69 0.80 -8.67 -16.58
CA PRO A 69 0.16 -9.98 -16.58
C PRO A 69 0.97 -11.07 -17.28
N SER A 70 1.63 -10.74 -18.40
CA SER A 70 2.48 -11.71 -19.11
C SER A 70 3.75 -12.10 -18.33
N GLN A 71 4.17 -11.27 -17.37
CA GLN A 71 5.35 -11.48 -16.52
C GLN A 71 4.99 -12.08 -15.15
N GLY A 72 3.70 -12.17 -14.82
CA GLY A 72 3.24 -12.49 -13.48
C GLY A 72 1.95 -13.31 -13.45
N VAL A 73 1.16 -13.09 -12.41
CA VAL A 73 -0.17 -13.68 -12.23
C VAL A 73 -1.20 -12.58 -12.26
N MET A 74 -2.19 -12.70 -13.14
CA MET A 74 -3.36 -11.83 -13.15
C MET A 74 -4.42 -12.38 -12.20
N LEU A 75 -4.84 -11.58 -11.23
CA LEU A 75 -6.03 -11.86 -10.42
C LEU A 75 -7.23 -11.28 -11.17
N ASN A 76 -7.91 -12.15 -11.93
CA ASN A 76 -9.01 -11.72 -12.77
C ASN A 76 -10.19 -11.21 -11.94
N ASN A 77 -10.42 -11.79 -10.77
CA ASN A 77 -11.56 -11.53 -9.90
C ASN A 77 -11.10 -10.86 -8.58
N TYR A 78 -10.37 -9.75 -8.68
CA TYR A 78 -10.04 -8.93 -7.52
C TYR A 78 -11.05 -7.79 -7.37
N PHE A 79 -11.50 -7.54 -6.14
CA PHE A 79 -12.55 -6.56 -5.83
C PHE A 79 -12.10 -5.57 -4.75
N GLY A 80 -12.54 -4.33 -4.88
CA GLY A 80 -12.52 -3.37 -3.77
C GLY A 80 -13.45 -3.81 -2.64
N THR A 81 -13.19 -3.35 -1.42
CA THR A 81 -14.01 -3.62 -0.24
C THR A 81 -14.97 -2.50 0.14
N GLY A 82 -14.87 -1.35 -0.51
CA GLY A 82 -15.74 -0.19 -0.46
C GLY A 82 -15.67 0.56 -1.79
N HIS A 83 -16.48 1.60 -1.94
CA HIS A 83 -16.64 2.32 -3.22
C HIS A 83 -16.08 3.74 -3.19
N VAL A 84 -15.32 4.05 -2.15
CA VAL A 84 -14.69 5.34 -1.92
C VAL A 84 -13.32 5.09 -1.29
N SER A 85 -12.27 5.70 -1.84
CA SER A 85 -10.88 5.34 -1.64
C SER A 85 -10.50 4.98 -0.20
N LEU A 86 -10.73 5.87 0.77
CA LEU A 86 -10.17 5.73 2.11
C LEU A 86 -10.53 4.42 2.82
N ASP A 87 -11.75 3.91 2.66
CA ASP A 87 -12.13 2.68 3.36
C ASP A 87 -11.38 1.45 2.84
N ASN A 88 -10.96 1.45 1.58
CA ASN A 88 -10.16 0.41 0.94
C ASN A 88 -8.71 0.43 1.45
N TYR A 89 -8.10 1.61 1.53
CA TYR A 89 -6.77 1.79 2.14
C TYR A 89 -6.74 1.33 3.60
N ILE A 90 -7.77 1.67 4.37
CA ILE A 90 -7.91 1.24 5.76
C ILE A 90 -8.05 -0.28 5.84
N ALA A 91 -8.89 -0.89 5.00
CA ALA A 91 -9.10 -2.33 4.96
C ALA A 91 -7.78 -3.09 4.68
N MET A 92 -6.97 -2.61 3.73
CA MET A 92 -5.71 -3.23 3.33
C MET A 92 -4.65 -3.31 4.44
N ILE A 93 -4.70 -2.44 5.47
CA ILE A 93 -3.70 -2.45 6.55
C ILE A 93 -4.26 -2.79 7.93
N SER A 94 -5.57 -2.96 8.08
CA SER A 94 -6.18 -3.14 9.41
C SER A 94 -7.33 -4.14 9.46
N GLY A 95 -7.84 -4.56 8.29
CA GLY A 95 -9.01 -5.40 8.19
C GLY A 95 -10.29 -4.74 8.72
N GLN A 96 -10.28 -3.43 9.00
CA GLN A 96 -11.47 -2.69 9.41
C GLN A 96 -12.39 -2.44 8.22
N ALA A 97 -13.69 -2.65 8.43
CA ALA A 97 -14.73 -2.31 7.48
C ALA A 97 -15.08 -0.82 7.53
N ALA A 98 -15.76 -0.36 6.48
CA ALA A 98 -16.14 1.02 6.32
C ALA A 98 -16.98 1.58 7.48
N THR A 99 -16.84 2.88 7.69
CA THR A 99 -17.68 3.73 8.53
C THR A 99 -18.38 4.76 7.64
N PRO A 100 -19.42 5.47 8.12
CA PRO A 100 -20.00 6.57 7.37
C PRO A 100 -18.99 7.65 6.97
N GLN A 101 -17.92 7.85 7.75
CA GLN A 101 -16.88 8.85 7.48
C GLN A 101 -15.85 8.35 6.47
N THR A 102 -15.34 7.12 6.65
CA THR A 102 -14.31 6.57 5.77
C THR A 102 -14.85 6.29 4.36
N ARG A 103 -16.13 5.90 4.24
CA ARG A 103 -16.81 5.78 2.93
C ARG A 103 -17.13 7.11 2.23
N ASN A 104 -16.70 8.23 2.81
CA ASN A 104 -16.78 9.58 2.26
C ASN A 104 -15.41 10.28 2.41
N ASP A 105 -14.33 9.51 2.32
CA ASP A 105 -12.91 9.94 2.39
C ASP A 105 -12.47 10.73 3.61
N CYS A 106 -13.32 10.74 4.65
CA CYS A 106 -13.10 11.53 5.85
C CYS A 106 -12.72 12.99 5.57
N GLY A 107 -13.51 13.70 4.76
CA GLY A 107 -13.26 15.12 4.44
C GLY A 107 -13.20 16.06 5.66
N VAL A 108 -13.62 15.59 6.84
CA VAL A 108 -13.23 16.17 8.13
C VAL A 108 -12.36 15.15 8.85
N TYR A 109 -11.06 15.40 8.96
CA TYR A 109 -10.08 14.49 9.55
C TYR A 109 -10.29 14.36 11.07
N GLN A 110 -11.21 13.48 11.47
CA GLN A 110 -11.76 13.45 12.83
C GLN A 110 -11.45 12.17 13.60
N ASP A 111 -11.33 12.32 14.92
CA ASP A 111 -11.16 11.21 15.84
C ASP A 111 -12.32 10.22 15.72
N PHE A 112 -11.97 8.93 15.79
CA PHE A 112 -12.94 7.86 15.92
C PHE A 112 -13.40 7.75 17.37
N ALA A 113 -14.66 8.09 17.62
CA ALA A 113 -15.31 7.88 18.91
C ALA A 113 -15.70 6.41 19.08
N LEU A 114 -14.81 5.64 19.69
CA LEU A 114 -14.99 4.20 19.91
C LEU A 114 -16.05 3.93 21.01
N THR A 115 -16.98 3.03 20.70
CA THR A 115 -18.06 2.60 21.60
C THR A 115 -18.02 1.10 21.90
N GLY A 116 -17.30 0.32 21.09
CA GLY A 116 -17.12 -1.10 21.28
C GLY A 116 -16.19 -1.69 20.22
N ILE A 117 -15.85 -2.96 20.38
CA ILE A 117 -15.11 -3.75 19.40
C ILE A 117 -15.83 -5.09 19.28
N THR A 118 -16.09 -5.56 18.07
CA THR A 118 -16.68 -6.88 17.84
C THR A 118 -15.69 -8.00 18.15
N LEU A 119 -16.17 -9.26 18.23
CA LEU A 119 -15.28 -10.40 18.51
C LEU A 119 -14.21 -10.62 17.43
N ASP A 120 -14.53 -10.30 16.20
CA ASP A 120 -13.63 -10.32 15.03
C ASP A 120 -12.86 -9.00 14.85
N GLY A 121 -12.83 -8.14 15.87
CA GLY A 121 -11.91 -6.99 15.92
C GLY A 121 -12.36 -5.74 15.17
N GLN A 122 -13.61 -5.65 14.70
CA GLN A 122 -14.14 -4.43 14.09
C GLN A 122 -14.45 -3.38 15.14
N ALA A 123 -13.97 -2.15 14.94
CA ALA A 123 -14.30 -1.01 15.77
C ALA A 123 -15.76 -0.60 15.56
N ILE A 124 -16.49 -0.37 16.66
CA ILE A 124 -17.87 0.12 16.64
C ILE A 124 -17.85 1.58 17.07
N GLY A 125 -18.32 2.49 16.23
CA GLY A 125 -18.36 3.91 16.52
C GLY A 125 -18.47 4.79 15.28
N THR A 126 -17.93 6.00 15.40
CA THR A 126 -18.05 7.06 14.38
C THR A 126 -16.78 7.89 14.31
N GLY A 127 -16.31 8.19 13.10
CA GLY A 127 -15.09 8.93 12.82
C GLY A 127 -14.16 8.12 11.92
N CYS A 128 -12.92 8.58 11.75
CA CYS A 128 -11.99 7.92 10.82
C CYS A 128 -10.57 7.75 11.36
N VAL A 129 -10.15 8.51 12.38
CA VAL A 129 -8.85 8.32 13.02
C VAL A 129 -9.00 7.39 14.21
N TYR A 130 -8.69 6.10 14.01
CA TYR A 130 -8.92 5.02 14.96
C TYR A 130 -8.03 5.15 16.20
N PRO A 131 -8.55 4.86 17.41
CA PRO A 131 -7.77 4.91 18.64
C PRO A 131 -6.69 3.81 18.67
N ALA A 132 -5.64 4.01 19.46
CA ALA A 132 -4.45 3.13 19.48
C ALA A 132 -4.70 1.66 19.88
N VAL A 133 -5.89 1.34 20.40
CA VAL A 133 -6.31 -0.05 20.66
C VAL A 133 -6.60 -0.83 19.37
N ILE A 134 -6.99 -0.14 18.29
CA ILE A 134 -7.17 -0.74 16.97
C ILE A 134 -5.80 -0.84 16.32
N ARG A 135 -5.37 -2.08 16.07
CA ARG A 135 -4.04 -2.39 15.54
C ARG A 135 -4.06 -2.52 14.03
N THR A 136 -2.88 -2.37 13.45
CA THR A 136 -2.64 -2.43 12.01
C THR A 136 -1.53 -3.44 11.68
N LEU A 137 -1.41 -3.82 10.42
CA LEU A 137 -0.32 -4.63 9.90
C LEU A 137 1.07 -4.07 10.29
N PRO A 138 1.34 -2.75 10.14
CA PRO A 138 2.54 -2.13 10.71
C PRO A 138 2.81 -2.38 12.20
N ASP A 139 1.76 -2.42 13.05
CA ASP A 139 1.91 -2.75 14.48
C ASP A 139 2.41 -4.20 14.64
N GLN A 140 1.82 -5.14 13.90
CA GLN A 140 2.19 -6.56 13.94
C GLN A 140 3.59 -6.82 13.38
N LEU A 141 3.93 -6.19 12.25
CA LEU A 141 5.27 -6.28 11.65
C LEU A 141 6.33 -5.81 12.63
N LYS A 142 6.12 -4.65 13.26
CA LYS A 142 7.03 -4.13 14.29
C LYS A 142 7.16 -5.09 15.46
N ALA A 143 6.05 -5.67 15.94
CA ALA A 143 6.06 -6.64 17.04
C ALA A 143 6.82 -7.94 16.67
N ALA A 144 6.77 -8.34 15.40
CA ALA A 144 7.51 -9.48 14.84
C ALA A 144 8.96 -9.15 14.45
N GLY A 145 9.45 -7.93 14.72
CA GLY A 145 10.80 -7.49 14.37
C GLY A 145 11.01 -7.29 12.86
N LYS A 146 9.94 -7.10 12.09
CA LYS A 146 9.95 -6.80 10.65
C LYS A 146 9.87 -5.29 10.40
N THR A 147 10.48 -4.86 9.30
CA THR A 147 10.51 -3.45 8.89
C THR A 147 9.37 -3.14 7.92
N TRP A 148 8.91 -1.90 7.92
CA TRP A 148 7.87 -1.45 6.99
C TRP A 148 8.08 0.01 6.60
N ARG A 149 7.52 0.40 5.45
CA ARG A 149 7.57 1.77 4.94
C ARG A 149 6.31 2.10 4.14
N GLY A 150 5.81 3.32 4.30
CA GLY A 150 4.83 3.93 3.40
C GLY A 150 5.53 4.95 2.49
N TYR A 151 5.29 4.88 1.19
CA TYR A 151 5.84 5.78 0.18
C TYR A 151 4.70 6.49 -0.55
N MET A 152 4.56 7.78 -0.27
CA MET A 152 3.45 8.60 -0.77
C MET A 152 4.02 9.63 -1.75
N GLU A 153 3.61 9.59 -3.02
CA GLU A 153 4.07 10.58 -3.99
C GLU A 153 3.54 11.98 -3.67
N ASP A 154 4.36 13.00 -3.94
CA ASP A 154 4.16 14.42 -3.59
C ASP A 154 4.00 14.78 -2.10
N MET A 155 3.87 13.81 -1.20
CA MET A 155 3.70 14.10 0.24
C MET A 155 4.83 14.98 0.78
N GLY A 156 4.46 16.12 1.38
CA GLY A 156 5.38 17.09 1.96
C GLY A 156 5.85 18.17 1.01
N ASN A 157 5.31 18.26 -0.21
CA ASN A 157 5.64 19.33 -1.15
C ASN A 157 5.07 20.68 -0.68
N ASP A 158 3.87 20.69 -0.09
CA ASP A 158 3.31 21.87 0.57
C ASP A 158 3.20 21.71 2.10
N PRO A 159 4.11 22.33 2.88
CA PRO A 159 4.07 22.26 4.35
C PRO A 159 2.89 23.01 4.99
N ALA A 160 2.04 23.69 4.21
CA ALA A 160 0.78 24.24 4.69
C ALA A 160 -0.38 23.25 4.63
N ARG A 161 -0.31 22.23 3.75
CA ARG A 161 -1.37 21.24 3.50
C ARG A 161 -1.18 19.96 4.32
N GLU A 162 0.05 19.48 4.48
CA GLU A 162 0.33 18.27 5.25
C GLU A 162 1.73 18.26 5.88
N GLN A 163 1.95 17.32 6.80
CA GLN A 163 3.27 17.05 7.34
C GLN A 163 4.17 16.33 6.33
N ALA A 164 5.43 16.78 6.18
CA ALA A 164 6.40 16.16 5.28
C ALA A 164 6.81 14.70 5.64
N THR A 165 6.48 14.26 6.84
CA THR A 165 6.55 12.87 7.28
C THR A 165 5.22 12.52 7.93
N CYS A 166 4.81 11.26 7.88
CA CYS A 166 3.45 10.84 8.24
C CYS A 166 2.36 11.34 7.27
N GLY A 167 2.38 12.59 6.81
CA GLY A 167 1.40 13.11 5.86
C GLY A 167 0.07 13.52 6.49
N GLN A 168 0.03 13.76 7.81
CA GLN A 168 -1.22 14.22 8.46
C GLN A 168 -1.63 15.58 7.87
N PRO A 169 -2.92 15.78 7.54
CA PRO A 169 -3.39 17.04 7.01
C PRO A 169 -3.20 18.17 8.03
N LEU A 170 -2.95 19.37 7.54
CA LEU A 170 -2.68 20.56 8.34
C LEU A 170 -3.73 21.64 8.10
N ALA A 171 -4.07 22.35 9.16
CA ALA A 171 -4.87 23.57 9.13
C ALA A 171 -4.15 24.61 9.97
N LEU A 172 -3.83 25.76 9.36
CA LEU A 172 -3.07 26.85 10.00
C LEU A 172 -1.74 26.36 10.64
N GLY A 173 -1.04 25.45 9.96
CA GLY A 173 0.26 24.92 10.36
C GLY A 173 0.24 23.93 11.53
N LYS A 174 -0.93 23.37 11.87
CA LYS A 174 -1.10 22.32 12.89
C LYS A 174 -1.91 21.16 12.32
N VAL A 175 -1.75 19.96 12.86
CA VAL A 175 -2.57 18.80 12.49
C VAL A 175 -4.05 19.18 12.54
N ALA A 176 -4.74 18.98 11.41
CA ALA A 176 -6.14 19.34 11.18
C ALA A 176 -7.12 18.38 11.87
N LEU A 177 -6.77 17.89 13.07
CA LEU A 177 -7.61 16.95 13.80
C LEU A 177 -8.94 17.62 14.15
N ASN A 178 -10.04 16.96 13.79
CA ASN A 178 -11.42 17.43 13.87
C ASN A 178 -11.69 18.70 13.02
N GLN A 179 -10.93 18.90 11.93
CA GLN A 179 -11.08 20.00 10.97
C GLN A 179 -11.17 19.46 9.54
N GLY A 180 -11.48 20.33 8.58
CA GLY A 180 -11.50 19.98 7.16
C GLY A 180 -10.12 19.52 6.69
N ASP A 181 -10.11 18.49 5.84
CA ASP A 181 -8.92 17.98 5.19
C ASP A 181 -8.75 18.65 3.81
N ASP A 182 -7.82 19.60 3.73
CA ASP A 182 -7.53 20.33 2.50
C ASP A 182 -6.68 19.51 1.50
N THR A 183 -6.20 18.32 1.89
CA THR A 183 -5.49 17.41 0.98
C THR A 183 -6.42 16.64 0.04
N GLN A 184 -7.75 16.78 0.23
CA GLN A 184 -8.76 16.07 -0.56
C GLN A 184 -8.76 16.46 -2.05
N ALA A 185 -8.17 17.58 -2.42
CA ALA A 185 -8.03 18.00 -3.80
C ALA A 185 -6.57 18.23 -4.15
N ALA A 186 -6.20 17.83 -5.37
CA ALA A 186 -4.91 18.12 -5.96
C ALA A 186 -4.69 19.63 -6.15
N GLU A 187 -3.45 20.07 -5.94
CA GLU A 187 -2.92 21.36 -6.32
C GLU A 187 -1.81 21.21 -7.35
N ALA A 188 -1.51 22.29 -8.11
CA ALA A 188 -0.55 22.19 -9.21
C ALA A 188 0.89 21.86 -8.76
N ALA A 189 1.25 22.15 -7.51
CA ALA A 189 2.57 21.86 -6.94
C ALA A 189 2.56 20.65 -5.98
N ASP A 190 1.38 20.13 -5.64
CA ASP A 190 1.21 19.07 -4.66
C ASP A 190 -0.10 18.31 -4.91
N GLN A 191 0.03 17.07 -5.33
CA GLN A 191 -1.11 16.20 -5.66
C GLN A 191 -1.25 15.06 -4.64
N TYR A 192 -0.62 15.17 -3.47
CA TYR A 192 -0.82 14.25 -2.36
C TYR A 192 -2.24 14.38 -1.77
N ALA A 193 -2.80 13.22 -1.39
CA ALA A 193 -4.08 13.11 -0.70
C ALA A 193 -3.96 12.21 0.54
N ALA A 194 -4.35 12.72 1.72
CA ALA A 194 -4.29 11.96 2.96
C ALA A 194 -5.17 10.70 2.90
N ARG A 195 -6.32 10.74 2.21
CA ARG A 195 -7.20 9.58 2.04
C ARG A 195 -6.56 8.34 1.41
N HIS A 196 -5.46 8.49 0.65
CA HIS A 196 -4.72 7.38 0.06
C HIS A 196 -3.51 6.93 0.91
N ASN A 197 -3.37 7.49 2.11
CA ASN A 197 -2.34 7.16 3.09
C ASN A 197 -3.01 6.63 4.36
N PRO A 198 -3.23 5.31 4.49
CA PRO A 198 -4.01 4.78 5.60
C PRO A 198 -3.34 4.96 6.97
N PHE A 199 -2.01 5.19 6.99
CA PHE A 199 -1.24 5.26 8.24
C PHE A 199 -1.58 6.49 9.09
N VAL A 200 -2.09 7.57 8.48
CA VAL A 200 -2.54 8.77 9.21
C VAL A 200 -3.88 8.58 9.89
N TYR A 201 -4.52 7.42 9.76
CA TYR A 201 -5.83 7.17 10.37
C TYR A 201 -5.76 6.26 11.59
N PHE A 202 -4.57 6.04 12.16
CA PHE A 202 -4.41 5.18 13.34
C PHE A 202 -3.49 5.80 14.40
N HIS A 203 -4.05 6.10 15.58
CA HIS A 203 -3.27 6.59 16.72
C HIS A 203 -2.18 5.60 17.18
N SER A 204 -2.33 4.30 16.90
CA SER A 204 -1.27 3.32 17.19
C SER A 204 0.03 3.66 16.46
N LEU A 205 -0.05 4.29 15.28
CA LEU A 205 1.10 4.67 14.46
C LEU A 205 1.47 6.15 14.63
N ILE A 206 0.49 7.04 14.75
CA ILE A 206 0.69 8.48 14.90
C ILE A 206 1.34 8.77 16.25
N ASP A 207 0.71 8.36 17.34
CA ASP A 207 1.12 8.74 18.70
C ASP A 207 2.39 8.02 19.15
N SER A 208 2.67 6.84 18.56
CA SER A 208 3.92 6.10 18.81
C SER A 208 5.12 6.67 18.04
N GLY A 209 4.90 7.62 17.12
CA GLY A 209 5.90 8.14 16.21
C GLY A 209 6.30 7.18 15.09
N ALA A 210 5.68 6.00 14.99
CA ALA A 210 5.98 5.05 13.93
C ALA A 210 5.63 5.61 12.54
N CYS A 211 4.52 6.34 12.43
CA CYS A 211 4.11 7.00 11.20
C CYS A 211 5.14 8.04 10.73
N ALA A 212 5.54 8.95 11.62
CA ALA A 212 6.55 9.98 11.30
C ALA A 212 7.91 9.40 10.88
N ASN A 213 8.27 8.22 11.38
CA ASN A 213 9.54 7.58 11.02
C ASN A 213 9.49 6.78 9.71
N ASN A 214 8.33 6.22 9.35
CA ASN A 214 8.22 5.20 8.29
C ASN A 214 7.37 5.61 7.10
N VAL A 215 6.56 6.66 7.20
CA VAL A 215 5.76 7.17 6.09
C VAL A 215 6.43 8.41 5.53
N VAL A 216 6.88 8.30 4.29
CA VAL A 216 7.76 9.26 3.63
C VAL A 216 7.34 9.53 2.19
N ASN A 217 7.88 10.61 1.64
CA ASN A 217 7.72 10.92 0.23
C ASN A 217 8.29 9.80 -0.65
N PHE A 218 7.60 9.49 -1.75
CA PHE A 218 7.97 8.48 -2.74
C PHE A 218 9.43 8.58 -3.23
N ASN A 219 10.00 9.78 -3.30
CA ASN A 219 11.39 10.00 -3.73
C ASN A 219 12.44 9.27 -2.86
N ARG A 220 12.06 8.75 -1.68
CA ARG A 220 12.92 7.89 -0.86
C ARG A 220 13.03 6.45 -1.36
N LEU A 221 12.07 5.96 -2.14
CA LEU A 221 11.99 4.56 -2.54
C LEU A 221 13.28 4.06 -3.20
N ALA A 222 13.83 4.81 -4.15
CA ALA A 222 15.05 4.42 -4.85
C ALA A 222 16.27 4.26 -3.93
N GLN A 223 16.34 5.08 -2.86
CA GLN A 223 17.40 4.99 -1.87
C GLN A 223 17.26 3.72 -1.02
N ASP A 224 16.04 3.43 -0.56
CA ASP A 224 15.77 2.30 0.31
C ASP A 224 15.90 0.96 -0.44
N LEU A 225 15.61 0.93 -1.75
CA LEU A 225 15.80 -0.24 -2.63
C LEU A 225 17.27 -0.53 -2.99
N ALA A 226 18.23 0.32 -2.62
CA ALA A 226 19.62 0.18 -3.06
C ALA A 226 20.31 -1.08 -2.52
N TYR A 227 19.94 -1.52 -1.31
CA TYR A 227 20.44 -2.72 -0.65
C TYR A 227 19.28 -3.51 -0.07
N GLU A 228 19.47 -4.83 0.11
CA GLU A 228 18.50 -5.67 0.81
C GLU A 228 18.26 -5.14 2.23
N SER A 229 19.33 -4.86 2.98
CA SER A 229 19.25 -4.38 4.37
C SER A 229 18.60 -3.01 4.56
N THR A 230 18.40 -2.24 3.49
CA THR A 230 17.68 -0.95 3.51
C THR A 230 16.26 -1.07 2.97
N THR A 231 15.92 -2.19 2.32
CA THR A 231 14.59 -2.43 1.79
C THR A 231 13.68 -2.88 2.94
N PRO A 232 12.49 -2.29 3.12
CA PRO A 232 11.57 -2.73 4.16
C PRO A 232 10.95 -4.08 3.82
N ASN A 233 10.68 -4.94 4.81
CA ASN A 233 9.94 -6.18 4.58
C ASN A 233 8.55 -5.91 3.98
N PHE A 234 7.90 -4.81 4.36
CA PHE A 234 6.65 -4.37 3.75
C PHE A 234 6.74 -2.94 3.23
N ALA A 235 6.52 -2.74 1.92
CA ALA A 235 6.46 -1.44 1.28
C ALA A 235 5.05 -1.18 0.74
N PHE A 236 4.39 -0.14 1.23
CA PHE A 236 3.13 0.35 0.70
C PHE A 236 3.38 1.62 -0.12
N ILE A 237 2.99 1.62 -1.38
CA ILE A 237 3.33 2.66 -2.35
C ILE A 237 2.04 3.22 -2.94
N THR A 238 1.85 4.52 -2.82
CA THR A 238 0.70 5.23 -3.36
C THR A 238 1.20 6.34 -4.30
N PRO A 239 0.86 6.28 -5.60
CA PRO A 239 1.05 7.41 -6.52
C PRO A 239 0.18 8.62 -6.10
N ASN A 240 0.49 9.80 -6.62
CA ASN A 240 -0.30 11.00 -6.36
C ASN A 240 -1.58 10.99 -7.23
N LEU A 241 -2.46 11.97 -7.03
CA LEU A 241 -3.73 12.09 -7.77
C LEU A 241 -3.60 12.21 -9.30
N CYS A 242 -2.39 12.42 -9.82
CA CYS A 242 -2.13 12.44 -11.26
C CYS A 242 -1.73 11.07 -11.80
N HIS A 243 -0.99 10.31 -11.01
CA HIS A 243 -0.36 9.06 -11.43
C HIS A 243 -1.09 7.81 -10.91
N ASP A 244 -2.12 7.96 -10.10
CA ASP A 244 -2.86 6.84 -9.52
C ASP A 244 -3.84 6.16 -10.49
N GLY A 245 -4.25 6.87 -11.55
CA GLY A 245 -5.15 6.34 -12.57
C GLY A 245 -6.52 7.01 -12.63
N HIS A 246 -6.91 7.78 -11.62
CA HIS A 246 -8.27 8.30 -11.51
C HIS A 246 -8.48 9.61 -12.29
N ASP A 247 -7.64 10.63 -12.06
CA ASP A 247 -7.86 11.95 -12.67
C ASP A 247 -7.28 12.00 -14.09
N ALA A 248 -8.15 12.00 -15.12
CA ALA A 248 -7.72 12.06 -16.53
C ALA A 248 -6.83 13.28 -16.88
N LYS A 249 -6.87 14.35 -16.07
CA LYS A 249 -6.02 15.54 -16.23
C LYS A 249 -5.47 15.99 -14.89
N CYS A 250 -4.15 16.01 -14.81
CA CYS A 250 -3.44 16.46 -13.63
C CYS A 250 -3.52 17.98 -13.47
N LYS A 251 -3.39 18.46 -12.24
CA LYS A 251 -3.45 19.90 -11.93
C LYS A 251 -2.22 20.66 -12.40
N ASN A 252 -1.10 19.96 -12.51
CA ASN A 252 0.15 20.47 -13.07
C ASN A 252 0.17 20.47 -14.62
N GLY A 253 -0.87 19.94 -15.28
CA GLY A 253 -0.99 19.85 -16.73
C GLY A 253 -0.41 18.59 -17.37
N GLU A 254 0.10 17.64 -16.57
CA GLU A 254 0.52 16.33 -17.04
C GLU A 254 -0.66 15.45 -17.47
N THR A 255 -0.36 14.37 -18.18
CA THR A 255 -1.34 13.35 -18.57
C THR A 255 -1.58 12.43 -17.37
N GLY A 256 -2.81 12.45 -16.86
CA GLY A 256 -3.24 11.53 -15.82
C GLY A 256 -4.05 10.35 -16.36
N GLY A 257 -4.97 9.86 -15.55
CA GLY A 257 -5.76 8.66 -15.84
C GLY A 257 -4.88 7.41 -15.94
N LEU A 258 -5.45 6.31 -16.41
CA LEU A 258 -4.70 5.07 -16.65
C LEU A 258 -3.43 5.23 -17.52
N ALA A 259 -3.38 6.22 -18.42
CA ALA A 259 -2.17 6.49 -19.21
C ALA A 259 -1.03 7.07 -18.33
N GLY A 260 -1.36 7.95 -17.38
CA GLY A 260 -0.44 8.45 -16.37
C GLY A 260 0.04 7.33 -15.44
N ALA A 261 -0.89 6.51 -14.95
CA ALA A 261 -0.57 5.34 -14.14
C ALA A 261 0.34 4.34 -14.85
N ASP A 262 0.10 4.06 -16.14
CA ASP A 262 0.96 3.19 -16.93
C ASP A 262 2.39 3.74 -17.03
N ALA A 263 2.53 5.05 -17.27
CA ALA A 263 3.83 5.71 -17.34
C ALA A 263 4.57 5.73 -15.99
N PHE A 264 3.84 5.89 -14.89
CA PHE A 264 4.38 5.74 -13.53
C PHE A 264 4.90 4.31 -13.31
N LEU A 265 4.07 3.30 -13.60
CA LEU A 265 4.43 1.89 -13.42
C LEU A 265 5.61 1.47 -14.30
N GLN A 266 5.71 1.97 -15.54
CA GLN A 266 6.84 1.71 -16.44
C GLN A 266 8.20 2.16 -15.85
N LYS A 267 8.20 3.11 -14.90
CA LYS A 267 9.40 3.54 -14.17
C LYS A 267 9.55 2.78 -12.85
N THR A 268 8.48 2.72 -12.06
CA THR A 268 8.49 2.22 -10.68
C THR A 268 8.63 0.71 -10.62
N VAL A 269 7.93 -0.04 -11.47
CA VAL A 269 7.98 -1.51 -11.44
C VAL A 269 9.40 -2.00 -11.77
N PRO A 270 10.07 -1.58 -12.86
CA PRO A 270 11.46 -1.99 -13.10
C PRO A 270 12.43 -1.59 -11.98
N MET A 271 12.19 -0.49 -11.27
CA MET A 271 13.01 -0.10 -10.12
C MET A 271 12.91 -1.14 -8.99
N ILE A 272 11.70 -1.57 -8.64
CA ILE A 272 11.45 -2.62 -7.64
C ILE A 272 12.00 -3.96 -8.12
N LEU A 273 11.63 -4.40 -9.32
CA LEU A 273 12.01 -5.71 -9.86
C LEU A 273 13.54 -5.88 -9.98
N ASN A 274 14.28 -4.78 -10.12
CA ASN A 274 15.73 -4.81 -10.21
C ASN A 274 16.46 -4.70 -8.87
N SER A 275 15.76 -4.38 -7.77
CA SER A 275 16.35 -4.27 -6.43
C SER A 275 16.90 -5.62 -5.92
N PRO A 276 17.92 -5.62 -5.04
CA PRO A 276 18.46 -6.85 -4.46
C PRO A 276 17.41 -7.67 -3.71
N ALA A 277 16.65 -7.02 -2.81
CA ALA A 277 15.60 -7.66 -2.02
C ALA A 277 14.53 -8.34 -2.89
N TYR A 278 14.00 -7.64 -3.91
CA TYR A 278 12.98 -8.25 -4.76
C TYR A 278 13.49 -9.51 -5.49
N LYS A 279 14.73 -9.46 -6.00
CA LYS A 279 15.34 -10.60 -6.71
C LYS A 279 15.59 -11.79 -5.80
N GLU A 280 15.87 -11.53 -4.52
CA GLU A 280 16.07 -12.55 -3.51
C GLU A 280 14.74 -13.22 -3.14
N ASP A 281 13.75 -12.44 -2.72
CA ASP A 281 12.53 -12.98 -2.13
C ASP A 281 11.30 -12.05 -2.22
N GLY A 282 11.18 -11.27 -3.30
CA GLY A 282 10.12 -10.29 -3.49
C GLY A 282 8.76 -10.83 -3.94
N LEU A 283 7.70 -10.18 -3.44
CA LEU A 283 6.36 -10.17 -4.02
C LEU A 283 5.93 -8.73 -4.28
N LEU A 284 5.58 -8.40 -5.52
CA LEU A 284 4.95 -7.15 -5.88
C LEU A 284 3.47 -7.41 -6.20
N ILE A 285 2.59 -6.68 -5.51
CA ILE A 285 1.15 -6.65 -5.70
C ILE A 285 0.80 -5.28 -6.29
N ILE A 286 0.10 -5.25 -7.42
CA ILE A 286 -0.45 -4.04 -8.01
C ILE A 286 -1.95 -4.21 -8.09
N ASN A 287 -2.68 -3.40 -7.33
CA ASN A 287 -4.15 -3.43 -7.26
C ASN A 287 -4.73 -2.02 -7.39
N PHE A 288 -6.05 -1.94 -7.31
CA PHE A 288 -6.79 -0.70 -7.20
C PHE A 288 -7.64 -0.73 -5.92
N ASP A 289 -7.94 0.42 -5.35
CA ASP A 289 -8.88 0.60 -4.24
C ASP A 289 -10.32 0.14 -4.59
N GLU A 290 -10.85 0.55 -5.73
CA GLU A 290 -12.21 0.29 -6.19
C GLU A 290 -12.37 0.50 -7.70
N ALA A 291 -13.51 0.06 -8.25
CA ALA A 291 -13.82 0.32 -9.65
C ALA A 291 -14.36 1.74 -9.87
N SER A 292 -14.30 2.20 -11.12
CA SER A 292 -14.85 3.48 -11.53
C SER A 292 -16.37 3.55 -11.31
N LEU A 293 -16.85 4.72 -10.90
CA LEU A 293 -18.29 4.98 -10.75
C LEU A 293 -18.88 5.65 -11.98
N ASP A 294 -20.08 5.19 -12.37
CA ASP A 294 -20.84 5.81 -13.45
C ASP A 294 -21.70 6.97 -12.94
N ALA A 295 -21.58 8.14 -13.59
CA ALA A 295 -22.42 9.30 -13.36
C ALA A 295 -23.55 9.38 -14.40
N ALA A 296 -24.79 9.48 -13.93
CA ALA A 296 -25.99 9.63 -14.76
C ALA A 296 -26.76 10.93 -14.42
N PRO A 297 -27.48 11.54 -15.39
CA PRO A 297 -28.40 12.63 -15.08
C PRO A 297 -29.51 12.17 -14.11
N GLY A 298 -29.69 12.91 -13.03
CA GLY A 298 -30.77 12.75 -12.06
C GLY A 298 -31.94 13.69 -12.31
N GLY A 299 -32.99 13.56 -11.49
CA GLY A 299 -34.10 14.49 -11.48
C GLY A 299 -33.69 15.88 -10.95
N LYS A 300 -34.36 16.94 -11.43
CA LYS A 300 -34.19 18.34 -10.97
C LYS A 300 -32.78 18.94 -11.16
N GLY A 301 -32.03 18.48 -12.15
CA GLY A 301 -30.69 19.02 -12.46
C GLY A 301 -29.56 18.43 -11.62
N ASN A 302 -29.82 17.36 -10.87
CA ASN A 302 -28.81 16.61 -10.15
C ASN A 302 -28.06 15.64 -11.07
N PHE A 303 -26.87 15.22 -10.66
CA PHE A 303 -26.17 14.04 -11.16
C PHE A 303 -26.25 12.94 -10.09
N VAL A 304 -26.54 11.72 -10.50
CA VAL A 304 -26.53 10.54 -9.63
C VAL A 304 -25.33 9.69 -10.00
N ILE A 305 -24.42 9.52 -9.07
CA ILE A 305 -23.30 8.60 -9.15
C ILE A 305 -23.74 7.31 -8.48
N SER A 306 -23.80 6.21 -9.23
CA SER A 306 -24.33 4.94 -8.72
C SER A 306 -23.20 3.94 -8.50
N ALA A 307 -23.08 3.47 -7.27
CA ALA A 307 -22.14 2.43 -6.86
C ALA A 307 -22.91 1.11 -6.72
N ALA A 308 -22.64 0.14 -7.58
CA ALA A 308 -23.27 -1.19 -7.51
C ALA A 308 -22.87 -1.91 -6.22
N GLY A 309 -21.57 -1.87 -5.91
CA GLY A 309 -20.99 -2.44 -4.70
C GLY A 309 -20.96 -3.95 -4.72
N GLU A 310 -20.66 -4.54 -5.87
CA GLU A 310 -20.34 -5.95 -6.00
C GLU A 310 -19.25 -6.32 -5.00
N THR A 311 -19.53 -7.39 -4.26
CA THR A 311 -18.65 -7.97 -3.25
C THR A 311 -18.23 -9.36 -3.69
N CYS A 312 -17.09 -9.83 -3.22
CA CYS A 312 -16.72 -11.23 -3.31
C CYS A 312 -16.53 -11.86 -1.94
N CYS A 313 -16.07 -13.12 -1.93
CA CYS A 313 -15.27 -13.64 -0.83
C CYS A 313 -16.02 -13.79 0.52
N GLY A 314 -17.35 -13.74 0.48
CA GLY A 314 -18.17 -13.72 1.69
C GLY A 314 -17.95 -12.46 2.53
N GLN A 315 -17.56 -11.34 1.92
CA GLN A 315 -17.34 -10.06 2.61
C GLN A 315 -18.55 -9.70 3.48
N GLN A 316 -18.29 -9.43 4.76
CA GLN A 316 -19.33 -9.07 5.72
C GLN A 316 -19.60 -7.56 5.68
N PRO A 317 -20.84 -7.12 5.96
CA PRO A 317 -21.11 -5.70 6.20
C PRO A 317 -20.44 -5.27 7.51
N GLY A 318 -19.76 -4.11 7.49
CA GLY A 318 -19.16 -3.53 8.69
C GLY A 318 -20.20 -3.09 9.72
N PRO A 319 -19.86 -3.05 11.03
CA PRO A 319 -20.82 -2.76 12.10
C PRO A 319 -21.33 -1.32 12.11
N ASN A 320 -20.66 -0.41 11.39
CA ASN A 320 -20.94 1.03 11.41
C ASN A 320 -21.80 1.50 10.22
N ILE A 321 -22.10 0.60 9.28
CA ILE A 321 -22.90 0.90 8.09
C ILE A 321 -24.28 0.28 8.21
N GLY A 322 -25.31 1.09 7.95
CA GLY A 322 -26.70 0.62 7.93
C GLY A 322 -27.04 -0.30 6.75
N PRO A 323 -28.32 -0.69 6.61
CA PRO A 323 -28.77 -1.44 5.44
C PRO A 323 -28.70 -0.59 4.14
N PHE A 324 -28.66 -1.26 3.00
CA PHE A 324 -28.64 -0.67 1.66
C PHE A 324 -30.02 -0.77 0.97
N PRO A 325 -30.33 0.11 -0.02
CA PRO A 325 -29.48 1.16 -0.58
C PRO A 325 -29.31 2.38 0.35
N GLN A 326 -28.21 3.10 0.16
CA GLN A 326 -27.91 4.35 0.88
C GLN A 326 -27.61 5.48 -0.10
N THR A 327 -27.89 6.71 0.34
CA THR A 327 -27.64 7.91 -0.46
C THR A 327 -26.91 8.96 0.35
N THR A 328 -25.87 9.55 -0.24
CA THR A 328 -25.18 10.73 0.32
C THR A 328 -25.15 11.86 -0.72
N THR A 329 -25.06 13.09 -0.23
CA THR A 329 -24.98 14.29 -1.08
C THR A 329 -23.77 15.11 -0.63
N PRO A 330 -22.54 14.64 -0.92
CA PRO A 330 -21.32 15.30 -0.44
C PRO A 330 -21.12 16.68 -1.09
N PHE A 331 -21.65 16.87 -2.30
CA PHE A 331 -21.60 18.14 -3.03
C PHE A 331 -23.00 18.59 -3.47
N PRO A 332 -23.22 19.90 -3.64
CA PRO A 332 -24.46 20.40 -4.21
C PRO A 332 -24.77 19.73 -5.56
N ASN A 333 -25.98 19.22 -5.70
CA ASN A 333 -26.50 18.56 -6.92
C ASN A 333 -25.78 17.26 -7.35
N VAL A 334 -24.89 16.70 -6.53
CA VAL A 334 -24.28 15.38 -6.77
C VAL A 334 -24.74 14.40 -5.70
N ILE A 335 -25.44 13.37 -6.13
CA ILE A 335 -26.02 12.35 -5.27
C ILE A 335 -25.25 11.05 -5.49
N PHE A 336 -24.58 10.55 -4.47
CA PHE A 336 -24.02 9.21 -4.47
C PHE A 336 -25.09 8.22 -4.01
N SER A 337 -25.32 7.17 -4.78
CA SER A 337 -26.27 6.11 -4.45
C SER A 337 -25.54 4.77 -4.39
N PHE A 338 -25.39 4.24 -3.19
CA PHE A 338 -24.74 2.96 -2.93
C PHE A 338 -25.81 1.88 -2.85
N GLN A 339 -25.69 0.84 -3.69
CA GLN A 339 -26.59 -0.31 -3.65
C GLN A 339 -26.08 -1.41 -2.71
N SER A 340 -24.79 -1.38 -2.39
CA SER A 340 -24.10 -2.33 -1.51
C SER A 340 -22.84 -1.69 -0.93
N PHE A 341 -22.05 -2.46 -0.19
CA PHE A 341 -20.83 -2.02 0.49
C PHE A 341 -19.53 -2.47 -0.19
N GLY A 342 -19.56 -3.29 -1.25
CA GLY A 342 -18.35 -3.67 -1.99
C GLY A 342 -17.78 -2.53 -2.83
N GLY A 343 -16.66 -2.79 -3.50
CA GLY A 343 -15.96 -1.83 -4.39
C GLY A 343 -15.92 -2.20 -5.85
N ASP A 344 -16.74 -3.16 -6.26
CA ASP A 344 -16.76 -3.71 -7.61
C ASP A 344 -15.41 -4.32 -8.03
N ARG A 345 -15.37 -4.86 -9.25
CA ARG A 345 -14.25 -5.65 -9.77
C ARG A 345 -13.20 -4.76 -10.43
N THR A 346 -11.98 -4.79 -9.92
CA THR A 346 -10.83 -4.00 -10.41
C THR A 346 -9.78 -4.86 -11.12
N GLY A 347 -9.55 -6.07 -10.61
CA GLY A 347 -8.39 -6.88 -10.99
C GLY A 347 -7.11 -6.47 -10.26
N ALA A 348 -6.12 -7.36 -10.27
CA ALA A 348 -4.80 -7.09 -9.72
C ALA A 348 -3.73 -7.92 -10.43
N VAL A 349 -2.47 -7.49 -10.34
CA VAL A 349 -1.32 -8.21 -10.90
C VAL A 349 -0.32 -8.54 -9.80
N LEU A 350 0.15 -9.79 -9.77
CA LEU A 350 1.20 -10.26 -8.88
C LEU A 350 2.47 -10.55 -9.66
N LEU A 351 3.62 -10.09 -9.17
CA LEU A 351 4.93 -10.37 -9.73
C LEU A 351 5.83 -10.90 -8.62
N SER A 352 6.48 -12.03 -8.87
CA SER A 352 7.45 -12.59 -7.93
C SER A 352 8.36 -13.60 -8.64
N PRO A 353 9.64 -13.72 -8.23
CA PRO A 353 10.51 -14.80 -8.69
C PRO A 353 9.95 -16.20 -8.39
N PHE A 354 9.04 -16.33 -7.43
CA PHE A 354 8.43 -17.61 -7.01
C PHE A 354 7.18 -17.99 -7.80
N LEU A 355 6.62 -17.07 -8.60
CA LEU A 355 5.40 -17.31 -9.35
C LEU A 355 5.72 -17.74 -10.78
N LYS A 356 4.82 -18.54 -11.36
CA LYS A 356 4.86 -18.85 -12.79
C LYS A 356 4.23 -17.69 -13.57
N PRO A 357 4.93 -17.09 -14.55
CA PRO A 357 4.41 -15.98 -15.33
C PRO A 357 3.30 -16.42 -16.30
N GLY A 358 2.42 -15.48 -16.66
CA GLY A 358 1.34 -15.68 -17.64
C GLY A 358 0.15 -16.49 -17.11
N ILE A 359 0.01 -16.60 -15.78
CA ILE A 359 -1.14 -17.28 -15.16
C ILE A 359 -2.26 -16.27 -14.93
N VAL A 360 -3.50 -16.75 -15.07
CA VAL A 360 -4.70 -16.01 -14.70
C VAL A 360 -5.44 -16.80 -13.64
N SER A 361 -5.58 -16.21 -12.46
CA SER A 361 -6.41 -16.73 -11.37
C SER A 361 -7.84 -16.23 -11.54
N ASN A 362 -8.82 -17.12 -11.39
CA ASN A 362 -10.24 -16.76 -11.37
C ASN A 362 -10.86 -16.90 -9.98
N VAL A 363 -10.05 -17.22 -8.97
CA VAL A 363 -10.49 -17.20 -7.58
C VAL A 363 -10.84 -15.75 -7.20
N PRO A 364 -11.99 -15.51 -6.57
CA PRO A 364 -12.33 -14.19 -6.08
C PRO A 364 -11.45 -13.79 -4.89
N TYR A 365 -10.90 -12.57 -4.94
CA TYR A 365 -10.11 -11.97 -3.87
C TYR A 365 -10.54 -10.51 -3.64
N ASN A 366 -10.30 -9.98 -2.45
CA ASN A 366 -10.46 -8.55 -2.15
C ASN A 366 -9.31 -8.02 -1.27
N HIS A 367 -9.43 -6.81 -0.75
CA HIS A 367 -8.41 -6.23 0.15
C HIS A 367 -8.18 -7.04 1.41
N TYR A 368 -9.20 -7.67 1.98
CA TYR A 368 -9.02 -8.56 3.13
C TYR A 368 -8.22 -9.81 2.73
N SER A 369 -8.43 -10.36 1.53
CA SER A 369 -7.59 -11.45 1.00
C SER A 369 -6.13 -11.03 0.85
N MET A 370 -5.88 -9.79 0.41
CA MET A 370 -4.52 -9.25 0.29
C MET A 370 -3.85 -9.11 1.66
N LEU A 371 -4.54 -8.50 2.63
CA LEU A 371 -4.04 -8.37 3.99
C LEU A 371 -3.75 -9.75 4.61
N LYS A 372 -4.70 -10.68 4.52
CA LYS A 372 -4.54 -12.07 4.97
C LYS A 372 -3.28 -12.71 4.37
N THR A 373 -3.05 -12.51 3.08
CA THR A 373 -1.88 -13.07 2.39
C THR A 373 -0.58 -12.52 2.97
N VAL A 374 -0.53 -11.22 3.26
CA VAL A 374 0.66 -10.59 3.83
C VAL A 374 0.89 -11.02 5.28
N GLU A 375 -0.18 -11.13 6.07
CA GLU A 375 -0.13 -11.68 7.42
C GLU A 375 0.36 -13.14 7.40
N ASP A 376 -0.13 -13.97 6.49
CA ASP A 376 0.31 -15.37 6.32
C ASP A 376 1.80 -15.45 5.93
N ILE A 377 2.27 -14.60 5.01
CA ILE A 377 3.69 -14.52 4.61
C ILE A 377 4.58 -14.23 5.82
N PHE A 378 4.18 -13.27 6.65
CA PHE A 378 4.96 -12.85 7.82
C PHE A 378 4.62 -13.61 9.12
N ARG A 379 3.74 -14.61 9.04
CA ARG A 379 3.26 -15.43 10.17
C ARG A 379 2.68 -14.58 11.30
N LEU A 380 1.81 -13.66 10.93
CA LEU A 380 1.10 -12.75 11.83
C LEU A 380 -0.33 -13.27 12.06
N ASP A 381 -0.96 -12.82 13.15
CA ASP A 381 -2.39 -13.04 13.36
C ASP A 381 -3.22 -12.28 12.31
N HIS A 382 -4.43 -12.74 12.00
CA HIS A 382 -5.28 -12.06 11.03
C HIS A 382 -6.09 -10.93 11.67
N LEU A 383 -5.91 -9.70 11.17
CA LEU A 383 -6.62 -8.52 11.66
C LEU A 383 -8.02 -8.40 11.05
N GLY A 384 -9.00 -8.09 11.89
CA GLY A 384 -10.34 -7.73 11.42
C GLY A 384 -10.94 -8.80 10.49
N TYR A 385 -11.49 -8.35 9.37
CA TYR A 385 -12.07 -9.25 8.36
C TYR A 385 -11.05 -10.03 7.54
N ALA A 386 -9.73 -9.77 7.66
CA ALA A 386 -8.74 -10.71 7.14
C ALA A 386 -8.80 -12.08 7.85
N GLY A 387 -9.30 -12.10 9.10
CA GLY A 387 -9.52 -13.32 9.89
C GLY A 387 -10.89 -13.96 9.73
N GLN A 388 -11.75 -13.46 8.83
CA GLN A 388 -13.11 -13.98 8.72
C GLN A 388 -13.12 -15.44 8.22
N PRO A 389 -14.04 -16.30 8.71
CA PRO A 389 -14.13 -17.68 8.26
C PRO A 389 -14.37 -17.80 6.74
N GLY A 390 -13.57 -18.64 6.09
CA GLY A 390 -13.71 -18.94 4.66
C GLY A 390 -13.07 -17.92 3.71
N LEU A 391 -12.50 -16.82 4.22
CA LEU A 391 -11.72 -15.90 3.39
C LEU A 391 -10.40 -16.56 2.96
N GLN A 392 -10.10 -16.45 1.67
CA GLN A 392 -8.90 -17.01 1.07
C GLN A 392 -7.85 -15.91 0.87
N GLY A 393 -6.60 -16.21 1.22
CA GLY A 393 -5.44 -15.48 0.73
C GLY A 393 -5.07 -15.94 -0.67
N PHE A 394 -4.17 -15.23 -1.35
CA PHE A 394 -3.73 -15.55 -2.71
C PHE A 394 -3.04 -16.90 -2.80
N PHE A 395 -2.38 -17.30 -1.71
CA PHE A 395 -1.64 -18.55 -1.62
C PHE A 395 -2.23 -19.41 -0.49
N GLY A 396 -2.08 -20.73 -0.61
CA GLY A 396 -2.55 -21.69 0.40
C GLY A 396 -3.36 -22.84 -0.21
N CYS A 397 -3.59 -23.87 0.61
CA CYS A 397 -4.08 -25.16 0.13
C CYS A 397 -5.59 -25.22 -0.15
N ALA A 398 -6.37 -24.30 0.41
CA ALA A 398 -7.81 -24.25 0.18
C ALA A 398 -8.10 -23.35 -1.02
N ASN A 399 -8.17 -23.96 -2.21
CA ASN A 399 -8.72 -23.40 -3.44
C ASN A 399 -7.92 -22.30 -4.17
N SER A 400 -6.68 -21.99 -3.80
CA SER A 400 -5.84 -21.15 -4.68
C SER A 400 -5.52 -21.92 -5.97
N ASP A 401 -5.76 -21.28 -7.11
CA ASP A 401 -5.40 -21.76 -8.44
C ASP A 401 -4.07 -21.17 -8.93
N ILE A 402 -3.34 -20.44 -8.07
CA ILE A 402 -2.06 -19.84 -8.39
C ILE A 402 -0.95 -20.88 -8.15
N PRO A 403 -0.31 -21.38 -9.23
CA PRO A 403 0.76 -22.36 -9.08
C PRO A 403 2.01 -21.66 -8.56
N THR A 404 2.51 -22.16 -7.45
CA THR A 404 3.80 -21.81 -6.88
C THR A 404 4.84 -22.85 -7.30
N ARG A 405 6.13 -22.55 -7.11
CA ARG A 405 7.20 -23.53 -7.37
C ARG A 405 7.16 -24.63 -6.31
N ALA A 406 7.57 -25.86 -6.67
CA ALA A 406 7.32 -27.10 -5.92
C ALA A 406 7.95 -27.19 -4.51
N ASP A 407 8.77 -26.20 -4.14
CA ASP A 407 9.50 -26.04 -2.90
C ASP A 407 8.96 -24.91 -2.01
N ASP A 408 7.77 -24.38 -2.30
CA ASP A 408 7.27 -23.17 -1.66
C ASP A 408 6.71 -23.34 -0.23
N GLN A 409 6.82 -22.25 0.51
CA GLN A 409 6.30 -22.09 1.87
C GLN A 409 4.77 -22.08 2.01
N PHE A 410 4.04 -21.90 0.91
CA PHE A 410 2.57 -21.86 0.96
C PHE A 410 1.95 -23.26 0.85
N GLY A 411 2.74 -24.28 0.50
CA GLY A 411 2.32 -25.68 0.42
C GLY A 411 2.27 -26.45 1.74
N ARG A 412 2.80 -25.90 2.85
CA ARG A 412 2.74 -26.53 4.18
C ARG A 412 1.54 -26.04 4.98
N CYS A 413 0.34 -26.44 4.56
CA CYS A 413 -0.82 -26.34 5.43
C CYS A 413 -0.77 -27.51 6.41
N GLU A 414 -0.38 -27.27 7.66
CA GLU A 414 -0.84 -28.14 8.75
C GLU A 414 -2.37 -28.02 8.76
N ARG A 415 -3.04 -29.15 8.47
CA ARG A 415 -4.49 -29.24 8.57
C ARG A 415 -4.81 -29.24 10.06
N ASP A 416 -5.16 -28.08 10.60
CA ASP A 416 -5.83 -28.02 11.90
C ASP A 416 -7.28 -28.50 11.80
#